data_AF-A0A954VCB4-F1
#
_entry.id   AF-A0A954VCB4-F1
#
_cell.length_a   1.000
_cell.length_b   1.000
_cell.length_c   1.000
_cell.angle_alpha   90.00
_cell.angle_beta   90.00
_cell.angle_gamma   90.00
#
_symmetry.space_group_name_H-M   'P 1'
#
loop_
_entity.id
_entity.type
_entity.pdbx_description
1 polymer ?
#
loop_
_entity_poly.entity_id
_entity_poly.type
_entity_poly.pdbx_seq_one_letter_code
_entity_poly.pdbx_strand_id
1 'polypeptide(L)'
;MSEHSSQGPHGHALDTRTAQRRNYLIAAVIVALTAIYGWATANGWTMAQPREHGPHATESAPAADAPPAADAQRSDNEQHSDNEQHGANGQRSDDDGANNADMHAPVVGESDADADGGHAGEMPAYYSVIPFALLLGAIALLPLMRWSEHWWESNLHRFQLAAALAVITLIYYAFIYPSGGMGKVVSVLEHALLQEYLPFIVLLFSLYTISGGIRIEGDLVARPLTNATFIAVGGLLASFIGTTGAAMLLIRPLLRANSKRKSVAHTVIFFIFVVCNTGGCLLPIGDPPLFLGFLRGVPFLWTLNLLPQFLFMNISLLVIYFIWDTRAYRKEDKSEVEAVSHHVEKFAIRGLLNFPLLAGVILCVALLDPTKSFPGTNWHAPTYFREAMILLLAGVSLVTTSNAIRLKNSFNYDAIMEVAVLFIGIFICMQ
;
A
#
# COMPACT_ATOMS: atom_id res chain seq x y z
N MET A 1 -53.75 17.00 -16.99
CA MET A 1 -53.02 17.78 -18.00
C MET A 1 -51.61 17.21 -18.06
N SER A 2 -51.26 16.67 -19.21
CA SER A 2 -50.00 15.98 -19.51
C SER A 2 -48.82 16.94 -19.53
N GLU A 3 -47.75 16.66 -18.78
CA GLU A 3 -46.44 17.27 -19.04
C GLU A 3 -45.41 16.19 -19.39
N HIS A 4 -44.99 16.31 -20.64
CA HIS A 4 -44.02 15.47 -21.32
C HIS A 4 -42.60 15.76 -20.82
N SER A 5 -41.85 14.67 -20.71
CA SER A 5 -40.39 14.57 -20.72
C SER A 5 -39.69 15.63 -21.58
N SER A 6 -38.85 16.45 -20.94
CA SER A 6 -37.83 17.30 -21.58
C SER A 6 -36.46 16.95 -20.97
N GLN A 7 -35.87 15.82 -21.39
CA GLN A 7 -34.43 15.63 -21.26
C GLN A 7 -33.76 16.40 -22.40
N GLY A 8 -33.13 17.52 -22.05
CA GLY A 8 -32.43 18.37 -23.02
C GLY A 8 -31.16 17.70 -23.60
N PRO A 9 -30.67 18.18 -24.76
CA PRO A 9 -29.55 17.59 -25.51
C PRO A 9 -28.21 17.54 -24.74
N HIS A 10 -28.08 18.29 -23.65
CA HIS A 10 -26.89 18.26 -22.78
C HIS A 10 -26.79 17.00 -21.90
N GLY A 11 -27.91 16.35 -21.56
CA GLY A 11 -27.89 15.09 -20.79
C GLY A 11 -27.36 13.91 -21.62
N HIS A 12 -27.73 13.84 -22.90
CA HIS A 12 -27.31 12.78 -23.82
C HIS A 12 -25.82 12.85 -24.18
N ALA A 13 -25.23 14.04 -24.27
CA ALA A 13 -23.82 14.23 -24.61
C ALA A 13 -22.86 13.90 -23.45
N LEU A 14 -23.30 14.11 -22.20
CA LEU A 14 -22.54 13.71 -21.02
C LEU A 14 -22.56 12.19 -20.85
N ASP A 15 -23.71 11.56 -21.02
CA ASP A 15 -23.91 10.11 -20.85
C ASP A 15 -23.16 9.28 -21.91
N THR A 16 -23.01 9.82 -23.12
CA THR A 16 -22.24 9.18 -24.20
C THR A 16 -20.72 9.23 -23.97
N ARG A 17 -20.17 10.33 -23.43
CA ARG A 17 -18.74 10.43 -23.11
C ARG A 17 -18.32 9.56 -21.93
N THR A 18 -19.16 9.46 -20.89
CA THR A 18 -18.95 8.51 -19.78
C THR A 18 -19.12 7.07 -20.22
N ALA A 19 -20.10 6.75 -21.07
CA ALA A 19 -20.25 5.41 -21.65
C ALA A 19 -19.05 5.03 -22.52
N GLN A 20 -18.51 5.96 -23.30
CA GLN A 20 -17.35 5.73 -24.15
C GLN A 20 -16.06 5.52 -23.33
N ARG A 21 -15.82 6.31 -22.27
CA ARG A 21 -14.71 6.07 -21.33
C ARG A 21 -14.85 4.74 -20.58
N ARG A 22 -16.06 4.36 -20.19
CA ARG A 22 -16.35 3.04 -19.60
C ARG A 22 -15.99 1.92 -20.57
N ASN A 23 -16.35 2.05 -21.85
CA ASN A 23 -16.04 1.04 -22.86
C ASN A 23 -14.53 0.93 -23.11
N TYR A 24 -13.79 2.05 -23.11
CA TYR A 24 -12.31 2.02 -23.19
C TYR A 24 -11.67 1.37 -21.96
N LEU A 25 -12.19 1.61 -20.75
CA LEU A 25 -11.69 0.98 -19.53
C LEU A 25 -12.02 -0.52 -19.45
N ILE A 26 -13.24 -0.90 -19.84
CA ILE A 26 -13.60 -2.32 -19.96
C ILE A 26 -12.72 -2.99 -21.01
N ALA A 27 -12.49 -2.34 -22.15
CA ALA A 27 -11.55 -2.84 -23.15
C ALA A 27 -10.12 -2.93 -22.61
N ALA A 28 -9.65 -1.95 -21.83
CA ALA A 28 -8.32 -1.98 -21.22
C ALA A 28 -8.18 -3.11 -20.18
N VAL A 29 -9.21 -3.35 -19.36
CA VAL A 29 -9.25 -4.47 -18.41
C VAL A 29 -9.29 -5.80 -19.15
N ILE A 30 -10.10 -5.92 -20.21
CA ILE A 30 -10.14 -7.13 -21.04
C ILE A 30 -8.77 -7.35 -21.69
N VAL A 31 -8.15 -6.32 -22.28
CA VAL A 31 -6.83 -6.42 -22.90
C VAL A 31 -5.76 -6.80 -21.87
N ALA A 32 -5.79 -6.22 -20.67
CA ALA A 32 -4.88 -6.59 -19.58
C ALA A 32 -5.09 -8.06 -19.16
N LEU A 33 -6.33 -8.49 -18.95
CA LEU A 33 -6.65 -9.88 -18.62
C LEU A 33 -6.27 -10.85 -19.74
N THR A 34 -6.41 -10.45 -21.01
CA THR A 34 -6.05 -11.26 -22.17
C THR A 34 -4.53 -11.32 -22.35
N ALA A 35 -3.82 -10.23 -22.09
CA ALA A 35 -2.35 -10.20 -22.09
C ALA A 35 -1.77 -11.06 -20.96
N ILE A 36 -2.39 -11.01 -19.78
CA ILE A 36 -2.02 -11.83 -18.63
C ILE A 36 -2.35 -13.31 -18.88
N TYR A 37 -3.50 -13.62 -19.50
CA TYR A 37 -3.83 -14.97 -19.94
C TYR A 37 -2.86 -15.48 -21.02
N GLY A 38 -2.50 -14.62 -21.99
CA GLY A 38 -1.51 -14.92 -23.02
C GLY A 38 -0.12 -15.17 -22.43
N TRP A 39 0.28 -14.38 -21.45
CA TRP A 39 1.52 -14.59 -20.70
C TRP A 39 1.47 -15.88 -19.86
N ALA A 40 0.37 -16.16 -19.17
CA ALA A 40 0.20 -17.36 -18.36
C ALA A 40 0.26 -18.63 -19.22
N THR A 41 -0.44 -18.65 -20.36
CA THR A 41 -0.40 -19.76 -21.31
C THR A 41 0.97 -19.94 -21.96
N ALA A 42 1.67 -18.84 -22.29
CA ALA A 42 3.05 -18.89 -22.79
C ALA A 42 4.05 -19.45 -21.76
N ASN A 43 3.75 -19.35 -20.47
CA ASN A 43 4.57 -19.88 -19.36
C ASN A 43 4.03 -21.20 -18.79
N GLY A 44 3.23 -21.95 -19.57
CA GLY A 44 2.87 -23.34 -19.24
C GLY A 44 1.76 -23.51 -18.20
N TRP A 45 0.96 -22.48 -17.93
CA TRP A 45 -0.23 -22.62 -17.10
C TRP A 45 -1.38 -23.31 -17.83
N THR A 46 -1.48 -24.62 -17.67
CA THR A 46 -2.71 -25.38 -17.93
C THR A 46 -3.31 -25.84 -16.60
N MET A 47 -4.59 -25.55 -16.36
CA MET A 47 -5.33 -26.12 -15.22
C MET A 47 -5.13 -27.64 -15.20
N ALA A 48 -4.67 -28.15 -14.05
CA ALA A 48 -4.18 -29.51 -13.88
C ALA A 48 -5.18 -30.58 -14.34
N GLN A 49 -4.68 -31.62 -15.02
CA GLN A 49 -5.35 -32.92 -15.00
C GLN A 49 -4.98 -33.66 -13.70
N PRO A 50 -5.94 -34.29 -13.01
CA PRO A 50 -5.65 -35.10 -11.84
C PRO A 50 -4.81 -36.31 -12.26
N ARG A 51 -3.60 -36.46 -11.69
CA ARG A 51 -2.80 -37.66 -11.85
C ARG A 51 -3.55 -38.82 -11.20
N GLU A 52 -4.05 -39.75 -12.02
CA GLU A 52 -4.54 -41.03 -11.55
C GLU A 52 -3.43 -41.78 -10.81
N HIS A 53 -3.71 -42.20 -9.58
CA HIS A 53 -2.85 -43.12 -8.84
C HIS A 53 -3.00 -44.53 -9.42
N GLY A 54 -1.93 -45.07 -10.00
CA GLY A 54 -1.74 -46.49 -10.35
C GLY A 54 -0.46 -47.04 -9.72
N PRO A 55 -0.40 -48.34 -9.37
CA PRO A 55 0.37 -48.83 -8.22
C PRO A 55 1.85 -49.14 -8.51
N HIS A 56 2.62 -49.12 -7.42
CA HIS A 56 4.00 -49.58 -7.23
C HIS A 56 4.64 -50.43 -8.35
N ALA A 57 5.77 -49.95 -8.87
CA ALA A 57 6.86 -50.80 -9.36
C ALA A 57 8.20 -50.17 -8.99
N THR A 58 8.90 -50.87 -8.08
CA THR A 58 10.31 -50.72 -7.75
C THR A 58 11.18 -50.96 -8.98
N GLU A 59 12.10 -50.05 -9.30
CA GLU A 59 13.22 -50.36 -10.18
C GLU A 59 14.50 -49.65 -9.73
N SER A 60 15.54 -50.47 -9.64
CA SER A 60 16.86 -50.32 -9.07
C SER A 60 17.79 -49.41 -9.89
N ALA A 61 18.60 -48.61 -9.19
CA ALA A 61 19.72 -47.86 -9.75
C ALA A 61 20.92 -48.78 -10.10
N PRO A 62 21.61 -48.58 -11.23
CA PRO A 62 22.88 -49.27 -11.51
C PRO A 62 24.08 -48.45 -11.02
N ALA A 63 25.07 -49.17 -10.49
CA ALA A 63 26.37 -48.66 -10.06
C ALA A 63 27.48 -49.03 -11.06
N ALA A 64 28.61 -48.33 -10.92
CA ALA A 64 29.97 -48.59 -11.41
C ALA A 64 30.34 -48.10 -12.83
N ASP A 65 31.32 -47.20 -12.91
CA ASP A 65 32.69 -47.56 -13.28
C ASP A 65 33.67 -46.39 -13.11
N ALA A 66 34.74 -46.61 -12.34
CA ALA A 66 35.91 -45.73 -12.21
C ALA A 66 37.17 -46.52 -12.58
N PRO A 67 38.11 -45.99 -13.38
CA PRO A 67 39.30 -46.72 -13.79
C PRO A 67 40.49 -46.58 -12.80
N PRO A 68 41.44 -47.54 -12.79
CA PRO A 68 42.43 -47.71 -11.73
C PRO A 68 43.76 -46.97 -11.98
N ALA A 69 44.52 -46.81 -10.90
CA ALA A 69 45.86 -46.24 -10.85
C ALA A 69 46.97 -47.28 -11.16
N ALA A 70 48.10 -46.82 -11.74
CA ALA A 70 49.41 -47.46 -11.65
C ALA A 70 50.57 -46.46 -11.89
N ASP A 71 51.40 -46.33 -10.85
CA ASP A 71 52.87 -46.27 -10.77
C ASP A 71 53.78 -45.19 -11.44
N ALA A 72 54.51 -44.55 -10.53
CA ALA A 72 55.97 -44.30 -10.48
C ALA A 72 56.64 -43.21 -11.34
N GLN A 73 57.15 -42.14 -10.69
CA GLN A 73 58.60 -41.86 -10.54
C GLN A 73 58.90 -40.56 -9.74
N ARG A 74 59.67 -40.73 -8.64
CA ARG A 74 60.79 -39.90 -8.11
C ARG A 74 60.81 -38.37 -8.29
N SER A 75 60.92 -37.63 -7.17
CA SER A 75 62.20 -37.08 -6.66
C SER A 75 62.02 -36.17 -5.43
N ASP A 76 62.57 -36.62 -4.30
CA ASP A 76 63.34 -35.93 -3.26
C ASP A 76 63.21 -34.40 -3.08
N ASN A 77 62.81 -33.96 -1.87
CA ASN A 77 63.71 -33.16 -1.03
C ASN A 77 63.24 -33.13 0.44
N GLU A 78 64.13 -33.58 1.33
CA GLU A 78 64.02 -33.49 2.79
C GLU A 78 64.39 -32.09 3.28
N GLN A 79 63.78 -31.64 4.38
CA GLN A 79 64.51 -30.96 5.46
C GLN A 79 63.72 -31.01 6.79
N HIS A 80 64.33 -31.73 7.75
CA HIS A 80 64.16 -31.66 9.21
C HIS A 80 64.12 -30.22 9.75
N SER A 81 63.56 -29.89 10.91
CA SER A 81 63.87 -30.48 12.22
C SER A 81 62.88 -30.03 13.32
N ASP A 82 62.65 -30.96 14.25
CA ASP A 82 61.99 -30.81 15.56
C ASP A 82 62.68 -29.80 16.50
N ASN A 83 61.96 -29.26 17.48
CA ASN A 83 62.29 -29.53 18.89
C ASN A 83 61.16 -29.18 19.88
N GLU A 84 61.13 -29.96 20.94
CA GLU A 84 60.13 -30.07 21.99
C GLU A 84 60.40 -29.22 23.26
N GLN A 85 59.32 -29.07 24.05
CA GLN A 85 59.23 -29.32 25.51
C GLN A 85 59.62 -28.29 26.61
N HIS A 86 58.81 -28.47 27.69
CA HIS A 86 58.94 -28.10 29.11
C HIS A 86 58.43 -26.70 29.54
N GLY A 87 57.70 -26.53 30.65
CA GLY A 87 57.29 -27.46 31.70
C GLY A 87 56.94 -26.70 33.00
N ALA A 88 55.76 -27.02 33.55
CA ALA A 88 55.23 -26.86 34.92
C ALA A 88 56.10 -26.31 36.08
N ASN A 89 55.50 -25.40 36.88
CA ASN A 89 55.29 -25.42 38.36
C ASN A 89 54.87 -24.00 38.82
N GLY A 90 54.08 -23.72 39.86
CA GLY A 90 53.56 -24.48 41.00
C GLY A 90 53.43 -23.53 42.22
N GLN A 91 52.40 -23.75 43.06
CA GLN A 91 52.10 -23.19 44.42
C GLN A 91 51.46 -21.78 44.52
N ARG A 92 50.23 -21.64 45.06
CA ARG A 92 49.75 -21.66 46.49
C ARG A 92 50.29 -20.47 47.29
N SER A 93 49.53 -19.65 48.02
CA SER A 93 48.38 -19.92 48.90
C SER A 93 47.86 -18.60 49.57
N ASP A 94 46.62 -18.62 50.10
CA ASP A 94 46.08 -17.92 51.31
C ASP A 94 46.00 -16.35 51.29
N ASP A 95 45.08 -15.61 51.91
CA ASP A 95 43.79 -15.78 52.62
C ASP A 95 43.19 -14.36 52.80
N ASP A 96 41.92 -14.28 53.20
CA ASP A 96 41.24 -13.19 53.93
C ASP A 96 40.99 -11.77 53.34
N GLY A 97 39.73 -11.31 53.53
CA GLY A 97 39.48 -9.95 54.04
C GLY A 97 38.50 -9.02 53.30
N ALA A 98 37.22 -9.12 53.66
CA ALA A 98 36.27 -8.03 53.97
C ALA A 98 35.98 -6.83 53.00
N ASN A 99 34.66 -6.60 52.87
CA ASN A 99 33.91 -5.33 52.78
C ASN A 99 33.79 -4.53 51.45
N ASN A 100 32.52 -4.46 51.02
CA ASN A 100 31.75 -3.32 50.50
C ASN A 100 32.40 -2.37 49.47
N ALA A 101 31.84 -2.34 48.26
CA ALA A 101 30.93 -1.27 47.80
C ALA A 101 30.89 -1.18 46.26
N ASP A 102 29.69 -0.93 45.75
CA ASP A 102 29.38 -0.21 44.51
C ASP A 102 29.47 -0.88 43.12
N MET A 103 28.39 -0.62 42.37
CA MET A 103 28.19 -0.66 40.91
C MET A 103 27.94 -2.01 40.22
N HIS A 104 26.66 -2.36 40.09
CA HIS A 104 26.16 -3.19 38.99
C HIS A 104 26.09 -2.36 37.69
N ALA A 105 27.06 -2.54 36.80
CA ALA A 105 26.90 -2.35 35.36
C ALA A 105 26.72 -3.73 34.70
N PRO A 106 25.85 -3.89 33.68
CA PRO A 106 25.56 -5.19 33.12
C PRO A 106 26.66 -5.67 32.17
N VAL A 107 26.98 -6.96 32.33
CA VAL A 107 27.93 -7.75 31.55
C VAL A 107 27.53 -7.76 30.07
N VAL A 108 28.46 -7.35 29.22
CA VAL A 108 28.43 -7.60 27.77
C VAL A 108 28.70 -9.09 27.57
N GLY A 109 27.68 -9.83 27.15
CA GLY A 109 27.85 -11.17 26.61
C GLY A 109 28.12 -11.08 25.12
N GLU A 110 29.38 -11.23 24.73
CA GLU A 110 29.76 -11.63 23.37
C GLU A 110 29.25 -13.05 23.13
N SER A 111 28.31 -13.19 22.19
CA SER A 111 28.03 -14.45 21.53
C SER A 111 28.34 -14.27 20.04
N ASP A 112 29.39 -14.95 19.60
CA ASP A 112 29.87 -15.04 18.23
C ASP A 112 28.71 -15.23 17.24
N ALA A 113 28.50 -14.20 16.40
CA ALA A 113 27.72 -14.30 15.19
C ALA A 113 28.70 -14.58 14.05
N ASP A 114 28.94 -15.86 13.79
CA ASP A 114 29.63 -16.31 12.60
C ASP A 114 28.91 -15.83 11.34
N ALA A 115 29.74 -15.41 10.39
CA ALA A 115 29.42 -14.76 9.16
C ALA A 115 28.40 -15.51 8.29
N ASP A 116 27.31 -14.82 7.92
CA ASP A 116 26.64 -15.02 6.64
C ASP A 116 26.79 -13.74 5.81
N GLY A 117 27.11 -13.93 4.53
CA GLY A 117 27.77 -12.97 3.65
C GLY A 117 27.06 -11.63 3.48
N GLY A 118 27.79 -10.55 3.77
CA GLY A 118 27.34 -9.18 3.61
C GLY A 118 27.04 -8.78 2.17
N HIS A 119 25.84 -8.27 1.97
CA HIS A 119 25.60 -7.15 1.06
C HIS A 119 25.28 -5.91 1.90
N ALA A 120 26.30 -5.36 2.56
CA ALA A 120 26.23 -3.98 3.05
C ALA A 120 26.25 -3.08 1.80
N GLY A 121 25.08 -2.82 1.23
CA GLY A 121 24.94 -1.86 0.14
C GLY A 121 25.49 -0.51 0.58
N GLU A 122 26.41 0.08 -0.20
CA GLU A 122 26.91 1.43 0.02
C GLU A 122 25.71 2.37 0.19
N MET A 123 25.58 2.99 1.36
CA MET A 123 24.50 3.93 1.63
C MET A 123 24.61 5.09 0.62
N PRO A 124 23.53 5.40 -0.13
CA PRO A 124 23.52 6.54 -1.03
C PRO A 124 23.92 7.81 -0.27
N ALA A 125 24.67 8.69 -0.93
CA ALA A 125 25.10 9.91 -0.30
C ALA A 125 23.88 10.77 0.09
N TYR A 126 23.89 11.38 1.29
CA TYR A 126 22.71 12.07 1.85
C TYR A 126 22.02 13.09 0.93
N TYR A 127 22.76 13.71 0.01
CA TYR A 127 22.22 14.65 -0.97
C TYR A 127 21.35 14.00 -2.06
N SER A 128 21.36 12.67 -2.22
CA SER A 128 20.50 11.95 -3.17
C SER A 128 19.01 12.05 -2.81
N VAL A 129 18.68 12.35 -1.55
CA VAL A 129 17.30 12.52 -1.07
C VAL A 129 16.68 13.87 -1.49
N ILE A 130 17.49 14.83 -1.96
CA ILE A 130 17.02 16.18 -2.29
C ILE A 130 15.84 16.19 -3.28
N PRO A 131 15.87 15.45 -4.42
CA PRO A 131 14.73 15.44 -5.35
C PRO A 131 13.44 14.93 -4.72
N PHE A 132 13.53 13.91 -3.86
CA PHE A 132 12.39 13.40 -3.11
C PHE A 132 11.83 14.43 -2.12
N ALA A 133 12.69 15.05 -1.31
CA ALA A 133 12.30 16.06 -0.35
C ALA A 133 11.68 17.30 -1.02
N LEU A 134 12.24 17.74 -2.16
CA LEU A 134 11.70 18.83 -2.96
C LEU A 134 10.32 18.48 -3.53
N LEU A 135 10.12 17.24 -4.00
CA LEU A 135 8.82 16.80 -4.52
C LEU A 135 7.76 16.81 -3.42
N LEU A 136 8.07 16.28 -2.24
CA LEU A 136 7.16 16.31 -1.09
C LEU A 136 6.87 17.74 -0.62
N GLY A 137 7.91 18.58 -0.54
CA GLY A 137 7.77 20.00 -0.20
C GLY A 137 6.90 20.74 -1.20
N ALA A 138 7.03 20.45 -2.50
CA ALA A 138 6.20 21.04 -3.54
C ALA A 138 4.73 20.63 -3.40
N ILE A 139 4.44 19.36 -3.16
CA ILE A 139 3.07 18.86 -2.92
C ILE A 139 2.45 19.52 -1.67
N ALA A 140 3.24 19.74 -0.62
CA ALA A 140 2.75 20.35 0.61
C ALA A 140 2.54 21.87 0.50
N LEU A 141 3.43 22.59 -0.21
CA LEU A 141 3.49 24.05 -0.18
C LEU A 141 2.86 24.73 -1.40
N LEU A 142 3.05 24.20 -2.62
CA LEU A 142 2.56 24.84 -3.84
C LEU A 142 1.03 25.02 -3.89
N PRO A 143 0.20 24.08 -3.39
CA PRO A 143 -1.26 24.28 -3.37
C PRO A 143 -1.71 25.37 -2.39
N LEU A 144 -0.91 25.66 -1.35
CA LEU A 144 -1.25 26.64 -0.31
C LEU A 144 -0.87 28.07 -0.71
N MET A 145 0.04 28.23 -1.67
CA MET A 145 0.51 29.53 -2.11
C MET A 145 -0.40 30.10 -3.20
N ARG A 146 -0.97 31.28 -2.93
CA ARG A 146 -1.95 31.95 -3.80
C ARG A 146 -1.50 32.16 -5.25
N TRP A 147 -0.19 32.30 -5.51
CA TRP A 147 0.30 32.51 -6.87
C TRP A 147 0.35 31.21 -7.69
N SER A 148 0.49 30.04 -7.05
CA SER A 148 0.67 28.75 -7.71
C SER A 148 -0.56 27.87 -7.68
N GLU A 149 -1.62 28.24 -6.96
CA GLU A 149 -2.87 27.49 -6.83
C GLU A 149 -3.44 27.05 -8.19
N HIS A 150 -3.74 28.00 -9.07
CA HIS A 150 -4.29 27.71 -10.41
C HIS A 150 -3.31 26.95 -11.32
N TRP A 151 -1.99 27.16 -11.14
CA TRP A 151 -0.98 26.41 -11.88
C TRP A 151 -0.94 24.95 -11.41
N TRP A 152 -1.05 24.71 -10.11
CA TRP A 152 -1.02 23.38 -9.51
C TRP A 152 -2.23 22.55 -9.87
N GLU A 153 -3.40 23.14 -10.14
CA GLU A 153 -4.61 22.40 -10.54
C GLU A 153 -4.42 21.55 -11.80
N SER A 154 -3.49 21.92 -12.68
CA SER A 154 -3.21 21.17 -13.90
C SER A 154 -2.42 19.89 -13.61
N ASN A 155 -3.01 18.74 -13.96
CA ASN A 155 -2.33 17.45 -13.92
C ASN A 155 -1.05 17.42 -14.77
N LEU A 156 -0.96 18.23 -15.83
CA LEU A 156 0.24 18.32 -16.65
C LEU A 156 1.40 18.98 -15.89
N HIS A 157 1.14 20.02 -15.10
CA HIS A 157 2.16 20.71 -14.32
C HIS A 157 2.67 19.85 -13.17
N ARG A 158 1.77 19.15 -12.49
CA ARG A 158 2.11 18.13 -11.49
C ARG A 158 3.01 17.05 -12.09
N PHE A 159 2.66 16.57 -13.28
CA PHE A 159 3.46 15.58 -14.01
C PHE A 159 4.83 16.13 -14.39
N GLN A 160 4.91 17.32 -14.96
CA GLN A 160 6.18 17.94 -15.37
C GLN A 160 7.12 18.12 -14.19
N LEU A 161 6.62 18.58 -13.03
CA LEU A 161 7.43 18.73 -11.83
C LEU A 161 7.92 17.37 -11.31
N ALA A 162 7.01 16.40 -11.19
CA ALA A 162 7.34 15.04 -10.74
C ALA A 162 8.36 14.37 -11.67
N ALA A 163 8.17 14.51 -12.99
CA ALA A 163 9.08 13.97 -14.00
C ALA A 163 10.44 14.68 -14.01
N ALA A 164 10.47 16.01 -13.84
CA ALA A 164 11.73 16.75 -13.77
C ALA A 164 12.60 16.30 -12.60
N LEU A 165 12.01 16.15 -11.41
CA LEU A 165 12.73 15.67 -10.22
C LEU A 165 13.13 14.19 -10.37
N ALA A 166 12.27 13.35 -10.95
CA ALA A 166 12.60 11.96 -11.26
C ALA A 166 13.79 11.85 -12.22
N VAL A 167 13.83 12.66 -13.28
CA VAL A 167 14.95 12.69 -14.23
C VAL A 167 16.25 13.11 -13.53
N ILE A 168 16.21 14.04 -12.58
CA ILE A 168 17.39 14.40 -11.78
C ILE A 168 17.91 13.18 -10.99
N THR A 169 17.02 12.40 -10.38
CA THR A 169 17.39 11.14 -9.70
C THR A 169 17.99 10.12 -10.67
N LEU A 170 17.43 9.97 -11.87
CA LEU A 170 17.99 9.07 -12.88
C LEU A 170 19.36 9.53 -13.39
N ILE A 171 19.60 10.84 -13.53
CA ILE A 171 20.91 11.41 -13.89
C ILE A 171 21.95 11.08 -12.80
N TYR A 172 21.56 11.15 -11.52
CA TYR A 172 22.44 10.74 -10.42
C TYR A 172 22.87 9.27 -10.57
N TYR A 173 21.93 8.35 -10.81
CA TYR A 173 22.25 6.93 -11.04
C TYR A 173 23.00 6.65 -12.34
N ALA A 174 22.83 7.50 -13.35
CA ALA A 174 23.51 7.35 -14.64
C ALA A 174 24.99 7.74 -14.57
N PHE A 175 25.31 8.83 -13.85
CA PHE A 175 26.61 9.50 -13.97
C PHE A 175 27.38 9.71 -12.66
N ILE A 176 26.70 9.73 -11.52
CA ILE A 176 27.30 10.15 -10.24
C ILE A 176 27.46 8.95 -9.29
N TYR A 177 26.52 8.01 -9.29
CA TYR A 177 26.57 6.84 -8.42
C TYR A 177 27.81 5.98 -8.73
N PRO A 178 28.59 5.50 -7.74
CA PRO A 178 29.86 4.79 -7.97
C PRO A 178 29.75 3.53 -8.84
N SER A 179 28.64 2.79 -8.72
CA SER A 179 28.27 1.67 -9.60
C SER A 179 27.17 2.05 -10.60
N GLY A 180 27.15 3.32 -10.99
CA GLY A 180 26.19 3.91 -11.90
C GLY A 180 26.39 3.53 -13.37
N GLY A 181 25.39 3.87 -14.18
CA GLY A 181 25.37 3.59 -15.62
C GLY A 181 23.98 3.26 -16.12
N MET A 182 23.83 3.12 -17.44
CA MET A 182 22.51 2.90 -18.05
C MET A 182 21.83 1.61 -17.54
N GLY A 183 22.60 0.56 -17.26
CA GLY A 183 22.07 -0.67 -16.66
C GLY A 183 21.47 -0.43 -15.27
N LYS A 184 22.11 0.40 -14.45
CA LYS A 184 21.59 0.77 -13.12
C LYS A 184 20.30 1.57 -13.24
N VAL A 185 20.25 2.56 -14.15
CA VAL A 185 19.04 3.34 -14.45
C VAL A 185 17.86 2.44 -14.83
N VAL A 186 18.09 1.45 -15.71
CA VAL A 186 17.05 0.49 -16.10
C VAL A 186 16.59 -0.33 -14.90
N SER A 187 17.52 -0.85 -14.08
CA SER A 187 17.15 -1.63 -12.88
C SER A 187 16.35 -0.81 -11.85
N VAL A 188 16.71 0.47 -11.66
CA VAL A 188 16.02 1.41 -10.77
C VAL A 188 14.61 1.69 -11.27
N LEU A 189 14.46 1.92 -12.58
CA LEU A 189 13.14 2.10 -13.20
C LEU A 189 12.29 0.83 -13.14
N GLU A 190 12.87 -0.34 -13.37
CA GLU A 190 12.17 -1.62 -13.29
C GLU A 190 11.63 -1.85 -11.88
N HIS A 191 12.48 -1.68 -10.87
CA HIS A 191 12.10 -1.83 -9.47
C HIS A 191 11.02 -0.81 -9.08
N ALA A 192 11.27 0.49 -9.31
CA ALA A 192 10.36 1.57 -8.96
C ALA A 192 9.00 1.46 -9.65
N LEU A 193 8.99 1.19 -10.96
CA LEU A 193 7.77 1.25 -11.76
C LEU A 193 7.00 -0.06 -11.76
N LEU A 194 7.68 -1.19 -11.97
CA LEU A 194 7.02 -2.48 -12.15
C LEU A 194 6.78 -3.20 -10.83
N GLN A 195 7.74 -3.16 -9.90
CA GLN A 195 7.65 -3.90 -8.65
C GLN A 195 6.92 -3.11 -7.56
N GLU A 196 7.03 -1.78 -7.57
CA GLU A 196 6.47 -0.93 -6.51
C GLU A 196 5.25 -0.12 -7.01
N TYR A 197 5.43 0.75 -8.02
CA TYR A 197 4.38 1.68 -8.46
C TYR A 197 3.17 0.97 -9.09
N LEU A 198 3.39 -0.03 -9.95
CA LEU A 198 2.31 -0.73 -10.64
C LEU A 198 1.36 -1.45 -9.66
N PRO A 199 1.83 -2.29 -8.71
CA PRO A 199 0.99 -2.85 -7.67
C PRO A 199 0.25 -1.78 -6.86
N PHE A 200 0.96 -0.69 -6.52
CA PHE A 200 0.42 0.40 -5.74
C PHE A 200 -0.75 1.10 -6.43
N ILE A 201 -0.57 1.52 -7.69
CA ILE A 201 -1.62 2.25 -8.40
C ILE A 201 -2.81 1.36 -8.75
N VAL A 202 -2.57 0.07 -9.05
CA VAL A 202 -3.64 -0.92 -9.27
C VAL A 202 -4.48 -1.11 -8.01
N LEU A 203 -3.85 -1.21 -6.84
CA LEU A 203 -4.54 -1.31 -5.57
C LEU A 203 -5.37 -0.06 -5.27
N LEU A 204 -4.76 1.13 -5.33
CA LEU A 204 -5.46 2.39 -5.07
C LEU A 204 -6.61 2.61 -6.03
N PHE A 205 -6.39 2.38 -7.33
CA PHE A 205 -7.43 2.51 -8.35
C PHE A 205 -8.62 1.59 -8.05
N SER A 206 -8.36 0.35 -7.63
CA SER A 206 -9.41 -0.62 -7.37
C SER A 206 -10.19 -0.30 -6.10
N LEU A 207 -9.51 0.05 -5.01
CA LEU A 207 -10.18 0.49 -3.78
C LEU A 207 -11.01 1.75 -4.00
N TYR A 208 -10.46 2.74 -4.71
CA TYR A 208 -11.17 3.96 -5.07
C TYR A 208 -12.40 3.69 -5.94
N THR A 209 -12.24 2.86 -6.98
CA THR A 209 -13.30 2.52 -7.93
C THR A 209 -14.41 1.71 -7.27
N ILE A 210 -14.07 0.68 -6.49
CA ILE A 210 -15.06 -0.17 -5.82
C ILE A 210 -15.78 0.61 -4.72
N SER A 211 -15.05 1.38 -3.91
CA SER A 211 -15.64 2.24 -2.86
C SER A 211 -16.53 3.32 -3.43
N GLY A 212 -16.16 3.93 -4.56
CA GLY A 212 -16.99 4.91 -5.27
C GLY A 212 -18.32 4.34 -5.78
N GLY A 213 -18.43 3.01 -5.88
CA GLY A 213 -19.67 2.29 -6.19
C GLY A 213 -20.62 2.11 -5.00
N ILE A 214 -20.20 2.45 -3.78
CA ILE A 214 -21.01 2.34 -2.55
C ILE A 214 -21.57 3.71 -2.17
N ARG A 215 -22.89 3.84 -2.08
CA ARG A 215 -23.54 5.08 -1.62
C ARG A 215 -24.34 4.81 -0.36
N ILE A 216 -24.04 5.56 0.69
CA ILE A 216 -24.85 5.62 1.90
C ILE A 216 -25.89 6.73 1.72
N GLU A 217 -27.17 6.37 1.71
CA GLU A 217 -28.33 7.27 1.69
C GLU A 217 -28.93 7.34 3.09
N GLY A 218 -29.55 8.48 3.44
CA GLY A 218 -30.19 8.68 4.74
C GLY A 218 -30.08 10.11 5.23
N ASP A 219 -31.16 10.61 5.83
CA ASP A 219 -31.18 11.89 6.54
C ASP A 219 -30.74 11.66 8.00
N LEU A 220 -29.43 11.79 8.25
CA LEU A 220 -28.87 11.68 9.59
C LEU A 220 -28.79 13.07 10.23
N VAL A 221 -29.37 13.21 11.42
CA VAL A 221 -29.22 14.41 12.23
C VAL A 221 -27.78 14.48 12.74
N ALA A 222 -27.05 15.53 12.35
CA ALA A 222 -25.66 15.79 12.74
C ALA A 222 -25.52 16.22 14.20
N ARG A 223 -25.81 15.31 15.13
CA ARG A 223 -25.45 15.45 16.54
C ARG A 223 -23.95 15.18 16.73
N PRO A 224 -23.30 15.75 17.75
CA PRO A 224 -21.88 15.51 18.00
C PRO A 224 -21.50 14.03 18.12
N LEU A 225 -22.35 13.24 18.77
CA LEU A 225 -22.14 11.80 18.88
C LEU A 225 -22.24 11.12 17.50
N THR A 226 -23.23 11.47 16.68
CA THR A 226 -23.40 10.92 15.32
C THR A 226 -22.16 11.19 14.47
N ASN A 227 -21.66 12.42 14.47
CA ASN A 227 -20.46 12.77 13.70
C ASN A 227 -19.21 12.07 14.23
N ALA A 228 -19.03 12.01 15.55
CA ALA A 228 -17.89 11.34 16.17
C ALA A 228 -17.91 9.84 15.84
N THR A 229 -19.08 9.18 15.89
CA THR A 229 -19.23 7.79 15.45
C THR A 229 -18.90 7.63 13.97
N PHE A 230 -19.34 8.57 13.12
CA PHE A 230 -19.06 8.53 11.68
C PHE A 230 -17.56 8.61 11.38
N ILE A 231 -16.86 9.51 12.06
CA ILE A 231 -15.40 9.66 11.96
C ILE A 231 -14.69 8.43 12.54
N ALA A 232 -15.14 7.89 13.67
CA ALA A 232 -14.56 6.71 14.29
C ALA A 232 -14.68 5.46 13.41
N VAL A 233 -15.87 5.24 12.84
CA VAL A 233 -16.10 4.16 11.86
C VAL A 233 -15.21 4.37 10.63
N GLY A 234 -15.05 5.61 10.16
CA GLY A 234 -14.12 5.92 9.07
C GLY A 234 -12.67 5.59 9.39
N GLY A 235 -12.20 5.95 10.59
CA GLY A 235 -10.83 5.62 11.03
C GLY A 235 -10.59 4.11 11.09
N LEU A 236 -11.57 3.33 11.54
CA LEU A 236 -11.48 1.87 11.52
C LEU A 236 -11.51 1.31 10.09
N LEU A 237 -12.45 1.78 9.26
CA LEU A 237 -12.57 1.32 7.87
C LEU A 237 -11.33 1.64 7.04
N ALA A 238 -10.68 2.78 7.28
CA ALA A 238 -9.49 3.21 6.54
C ALA A 238 -8.36 2.17 6.55
N SER A 239 -8.17 1.44 7.65
CA SER A 239 -7.21 0.35 7.72
C SER A 239 -7.56 -0.84 6.82
N PHE A 240 -8.84 -1.10 6.57
CA PHE A 240 -9.28 -2.25 5.77
C PHE A 240 -9.41 -1.91 4.29
N ILE A 241 -10.04 -0.79 3.97
CA ILE A 241 -10.39 -0.42 2.58
C ILE A 241 -9.54 0.72 2.02
N GLY A 242 -8.47 1.11 2.73
CA GLY A 242 -7.62 2.24 2.38
C GLY A 242 -8.21 3.57 2.87
N THR A 243 -7.34 4.51 3.26
CA THR A 243 -7.73 5.90 3.61
C THR A 243 -8.50 6.57 2.47
N THR A 244 -8.07 6.37 1.22
CA THR A 244 -8.76 6.88 0.03
C THR A 244 -10.15 6.26 -0.16
N GLY A 245 -10.30 4.95 0.04
CA GLY A 245 -11.57 4.25 -0.08
C GLY A 245 -12.56 4.66 1.00
N ALA A 246 -12.12 4.71 2.25
CA ALA A 246 -12.92 5.18 3.39
C ALA A 246 -13.34 6.64 3.24
N ALA A 247 -12.43 7.51 2.79
CA ALA A 247 -12.73 8.91 2.50
C ALA A 247 -13.81 9.03 1.42
N MET A 248 -13.67 8.31 0.30
CA MET A 248 -14.64 8.32 -0.80
C MET A 248 -16.04 7.86 -0.34
N LEU A 249 -16.10 6.86 0.54
CA LEU A 249 -17.34 6.29 1.05
C LEU A 249 -18.05 7.23 2.05
N LEU A 250 -17.29 7.93 2.91
CA LEU A 250 -17.81 8.61 4.09
C LEU A 250 -17.85 10.15 4.00
N ILE A 251 -17.00 10.80 3.20
CA ILE A 251 -16.95 12.28 3.22
C ILE A 251 -18.28 12.92 2.81
N ARG A 252 -18.95 12.36 1.80
CA ARG A 252 -20.23 12.87 1.27
C ARG A 252 -21.39 12.71 2.23
N PRO A 253 -21.67 11.53 2.81
CA PRO A 253 -22.69 11.41 3.83
C PRO A 253 -22.39 12.30 5.05
N LEU A 254 -21.12 12.47 5.45
CA LEU A 254 -20.75 13.38 6.53
C LEU A 254 -21.10 14.84 6.20
N LEU A 255 -20.71 15.33 5.01
CA LEU A 255 -21.02 16.69 4.55
C LEU A 255 -22.53 16.93 4.43
N ARG A 256 -23.28 15.94 3.92
CA ARG A 256 -24.75 16.03 3.81
C ARG A 256 -25.42 16.07 5.18
N ALA A 257 -25.01 15.21 6.11
CA ALA A 257 -25.56 15.23 7.48
C ALA A 257 -25.32 16.59 8.16
N ASN A 258 -24.17 17.21 7.88
CA ASN A 258 -23.79 18.49 8.47
C ASN A 258 -24.26 19.72 7.67
N SER A 259 -25.07 19.57 6.62
CA SER A 259 -25.44 20.71 5.75
C SER A 259 -26.28 21.79 6.46
N LYS A 260 -26.92 21.47 7.58
CA LYS A 260 -27.72 22.39 8.42
C LYS A 260 -26.91 23.01 9.57
N ARG A 261 -25.67 22.56 9.78
CA ARG A 261 -24.78 23.07 10.84
C ARG A 261 -24.08 24.34 10.37
N LYS A 262 -23.88 25.30 11.28
CA LYS A 262 -23.17 26.57 10.96
C LYS A 262 -21.65 26.39 11.07
N SER A 263 -21.19 25.57 12.01
CA SER A 263 -19.78 25.27 12.23
C SER A 263 -19.48 23.85 11.74
N VAL A 264 -18.90 23.71 10.54
CA VAL A 264 -18.60 22.39 9.93
C VAL A 264 -17.12 22.18 9.60
N ALA A 265 -16.32 23.24 9.57
CA ALA A 265 -14.92 23.18 9.16
C ALA A 265 -14.11 22.22 10.04
N HIS A 266 -14.29 22.26 11.37
CA HIS A 266 -13.59 21.35 12.28
C HIS A 266 -13.98 19.89 12.02
N THR A 267 -15.23 19.58 11.69
CA THR A 267 -15.66 18.22 11.32
C THR A 267 -14.91 17.68 10.11
N VAL A 268 -14.72 18.50 9.07
CA VAL A 268 -13.95 18.09 7.88
C VAL A 268 -12.47 17.93 8.21
N ILE A 269 -11.88 18.83 9.00
CA ILE A 269 -10.46 18.76 9.40
C ILE A 269 -10.19 17.50 10.24
N PHE A 270 -11.02 17.20 11.23
CA PHE A 270 -10.86 16.00 12.05
C PHE A 270 -11.16 14.72 11.27
N PHE A 271 -12.06 14.76 10.29
CA PHE A 271 -12.22 13.65 9.34
C PHE A 271 -10.93 13.40 8.57
N ILE A 272 -10.26 14.44 8.07
CA ILE A 272 -8.95 14.30 7.40
C ILE A 272 -7.92 13.69 8.35
N PHE A 273 -7.82 14.19 9.59
CA PHE A 273 -6.85 13.66 10.54
C PHE A 273 -7.10 12.19 10.89
N VAL A 274 -8.33 11.83 11.27
CA VAL A 274 -8.66 10.48 11.74
C VAL A 274 -8.79 9.48 10.59
N VAL A 275 -9.50 9.83 9.53
CA VAL A 275 -9.82 8.89 8.44
C VAL A 275 -8.76 8.89 7.36
N CYS A 276 -8.27 10.06 6.94
CA CYS A 276 -7.37 10.16 5.80
C CYS A 276 -5.88 10.00 6.17
N ASN A 277 -5.49 10.35 7.40
CA ASN A 277 -4.08 10.32 7.82
C ASN A 277 -3.80 9.15 8.79
N THR A 278 -4.45 9.10 9.95
CA THR A 278 -4.12 8.12 11.00
C THR A 278 -4.91 6.82 10.93
N GLY A 279 -5.90 6.75 10.03
CA GLY A 279 -6.82 5.63 9.92
C GLY A 279 -6.22 4.40 9.24
N GLY A 280 -5.20 4.57 8.38
CA GLY A 280 -4.66 3.52 7.51
C GLY A 280 -3.61 2.59 8.14
N CYS A 281 -3.32 2.70 9.44
CA CYS A 281 -2.09 2.13 9.97
C CYS A 281 -2.14 0.63 10.37
N LEU A 282 -3.32 -0.03 10.38
CA LEU A 282 -3.43 -1.39 10.91
C LEU A 282 -3.20 -2.50 9.88
N LEU A 283 -3.35 -2.23 8.58
CA LEU A 283 -3.01 -3.19 7.50
C LEU A 283 -2.20 -2.48 6.42
N PRO A 284 -1.35 -3.22 5.67
CA PRO A 284 -0.53 -2.64 4.60
C PRO A 284 -1.34 -1.95 3.50
N ILE A 285 -2.62 -2.27 3.35
CA ILE A 285 -3.50 -1.71 2.33
C ILE A 285 -3.96 -0.28 2.70
N GLY A 286 -3.89 0.06 3.99
CA GLY A 286 -4.48 1.28 4.54
C GLY A 286 -3.77 2.55 4.08
N ASP A 287 -2.45 2.51 3.93
CA ASP A 287 -1.65 3.64 3.48
C ASP A 287 -0.52 3.25 2.49
N PRO A 288 -0.02 4.19 1.66
CA PRO A 288 1.03 3.91 0.69
C PRO A 288 2.37 3.42 1.30
N PRO A 289 2.90 4.04 2.38
CA PRO A 289 4.18 3.60 2.96
C PRO A 289 4.15 2.17 3.51
N LEU A 290 3.07 1.76 4.17
CA LEU A 290 2.93 0.40 4.70
C LEU A 290 2.75 -0.61 3.56
N PHE A 291 2.04 -0.24 2.49
CA PHE A 291 1.94 -1.09 1.31
C PHE A 291 3.32 -1.33 0.68
N LEU A 292 4.12 -0.27 0.57
CA LEU A 292 5.48 -0.36 0.06
C LEU A 292 6.36 -1.25 0.95
N GLY A 293 6.26 -1.11 2.27
CA GLY A 293 6.94 -1.99 3.22
C GLY A 293 6.55 -3.46 3.02
N PHE A 294 5.26 -3.73 2.76
CA PHE A 294 4.78 -5.08 2.45
C PHE A 294 5.37 -5.62 1.13
N LEU A 295 5.43 -4.80 0.07
CA LEU A 295 6.09 -5.20 -1.19
C LEU A 295 7.59 -5.49 -1.00
N ARG A 296 8.24 -4.82 -0.04
CA ARG A 296 9.63 -5.06 0.36
C ARG A 296 9.81 -6.21 1.35
N GLY A 297 8.76 -7.00 1.61
CA GLY A 297 8.83 -8.24 2.38
C GLY A 297 8.36 -8.15 3.82
N VAL A 298 7.90 -6.99 4.31
CA VAL A 298 7.31 -6.89 5.66
C VAL A 298 6.06 -7.79 5.74
N PRO A 299 5.90 -8.62 6.79
CA PRO A 299 4.74 -9.49 6.93
C PRO A 299 3.41 -8.71 6.97
N PHE A 300 2.36 -9.26 6.36
CA PHE A 300 1.07 -8.58 6.23
C PHE A 300 0.45 -8.16 7.57
N LEU A 301 0.59 -8.99 8.62
CA LEU A 301 0.03 -8.73 9.94
C LEU A 301 0.98 -7.97 10.88
N TRP A 302 2.20 -7.62 10.43
CA TRP A 302 3.16 -6.90 11.27
C TRP A 302 2.62 -5.53 11.70
N THR A 303 1.84 -4.87 10.85
CA THR A 303 1.21 -3.56 11.12
C THR A 303 0.23 -3.59 12.30
N LEU A 304 -0.28 -4.76 12.70
CA LEU A 304 -1.12 -4.88 13.90
C LEU A 304 -0.35 -4.57 15.19
N ASN A 305 0.98 -4.61 15.17
CA ASN A 305 1.81 -4.14 16.28
C ASN A 305 1.66 -2.62 16.53
N LEU A 306 1.15 -1.86 15.54
CA LEU A 306 0.85 -0.44 15.65
C LEU A 306 -0.51 -0.14 16.30
N LEU A 307 -1.26 -1.17 16.72
CA LEU A 307 -2.57 -1.01 17.33
C LEU A 307 -2.57 -0.07 18.56
N PRO A 308 -1.60 -0.12 19.49
CA PRO A 308 -1.55 0.82 20.61
C PRO A 308 -1.42 2.28 20.16
N GLN A 309 -0.54 2.56 19.20
CA GLN A 309 -0.29 3.89 18.65
C GLN A 309 -1.51 4.38 17.86
N PHE A 310 -2.12 3.50 17.08
CA PHE A 310 -3.36 3.74 16.36
C PHE A 310 -4.49 4.13 17.31
N LEU A 311 -4.71 3.35 18.38
CA LEU A 311 -5.76 3.62 19.37
C LEU A 311 -5.48 4.94 20.10
N PHE A 312 -4.26 5.13 20.59
CA PHE A 312 -3.88 6.35 21.29
C PHE A 312 -4.15 7.60 20.44
N MET A 313 -3.69 7.62 19.19
CA MET A 313 -3.85 8.77 18.30
C MET A 313 -5.32 9.00 17.90
N ASN A 314 -6.01 7.96 17.42
CA ASN A 314 -7.39 8.10 16.95
C ASN A 314 -8.36 8.43 18.11
N ILE A 315 -8.19 7.83 19.29
CA ILE A 315 -9.01 8.16 20.47
C ILE A 315 -8.74 9.60 20.91
N SER A 316 -7.47 10.02 20.96
CA SER A 316 -7.13 11.40 21.34
C SER A 316 -7.77 12.43 20.40
N LEU A 317 -7.64 12.22 19.08
CA LEU A 317 -8.26 13.07 18.07
C LEU A 317 -9.79 13.06 18.16
N LEU A 318 -10.42 11.90 18.37
CA LEU A 318 -11.86 11.78 18.53
C LEU A 318 -12.37 12.48 19.80
N VAL A 319 -11.64 12.41 20.92
CA VAL A 319 -11.99 13.10 22.15
C VAL A 319 -11.91 14.61 21.96
N ILE A 320 -10.82 15.12 21.36
CA ILE A 320 -10.67 16.55 21.06
C ILE A 320 -11.79 17.00 20.13
N TYR A 321 -12.06 16.24 19.06
CA TYR A 321 -13.14 16.50 18.13
C TYR A 321 -14.49 16.57 18.84
N PHE A 322 -14.83 15.57 19.65
CA PHE A 322 -16.11 15.48 20.32
C PHE A 322 -16.33 16.65 21.27
N ILE A 323 -15.29 17.04 22.03
CA ILE A 323 -15.35 18.22 22.91
C ILE A 323 -15.57 19.50 22.10
N TRP A 324 -14.83 19.67 20.99
CA TRP A 324 -14.97 20.85 20.13
C TRP A 324 -16.35 20.90 19.48
N ASP A 325 -16.79 19.82 18.82
CA ASP A 325 -18.08 19.77 18.13
C ASP A 325 -19.24 19.96 19.11
N THR A 326 -19.14 19.43 20.32
CA THR A 326 -20.14 19.66 21.38
C THR A 326 -20.21 21.14 21.77
N ARG A 327 -19.08 21.84 21.89
CA ARG A 327 -19.07 23.28 22.19
C ARG A 327 -19.65 24.11 21.03
N ALA A 328 -19.35 23.74 19.79
CA ALA A 328 -19.92 24.39 18.61
C ALA A 328 -21.43 24.15 18.53
N TYR A 329 -21.87 22.89 18.65
CA TYR A 329 -23.27 22.49 18.62
C TYR A 329 -24.12 23.18 19.69
N ARG A 330 -23.57 23.40 20.89
CA ARG A 330 -24.26 24.11 21.98
C ARG A 330 -24.54 25.59 21.68
N LYS A 331 -23.79 26.21 20.76
CA LYS A 331 -23.97 27.60 20.35
C LYS A 331 -24.93 27.75 19.17
N GLU A 332 -25.32 26.65 18.55
CA GLU A 332 -26.19 26.62 17.38
C GLU A 332 -27.66 26.45 17.80
N ASP A 333 -28.58 26.92 16.96
CA ASP A 333 -30.01 26.76 17.18
C ASP A 333 -30.42 25.31 16.85
N LYS A 334 -30.80 24.55 17.89
CA LYS A 334 -31.19 23.14 17.76
C LYS A 334 -32.44 22.96 16.92
N SER A 335 -33.34 23.94 16.89
CA SER A 335 -34.57 23.86 16.11
C SER A 335 -34.29 23.90 14.61
N GLU A 336 -33.27 24.66 14.19
CA GLU A 336 -32.78 24.69 12.80
C GLU A 336 -32.00 23.42 12.44
N VAL A 337 -31.13 22.95 13.35
CA VAL A 337 -30.24 21.80 13.08
C VAL A 337 -30.99 20.47 13.08
N GLU A 338 -31.91 20.28 14.01
CA GLU A 338 -32.70 19.05 14.14
C GLU A 338 -34.03 19.10 13.36
N ALA A 339 -34.27 20.16 12.58
CA ALA A 339 -35.45 20.27 11.73
C ALA A 339 -35.56 19.05 10.79
N VAL A 340 -36.69 18.34 10.86
CA VAL A 340 -36.97 17.20 9.97
C VAL A 340 -37.11 17.72 8.54
N SER A 341 -36.32 17.18 7.62
CA SER A 341 -36.40 17.58 6.20
C SER A 341 -37.75 17.15 5.61
N HIS A 342 -38.35 18.01 4.78
CA HIS A 342 -39.60 17.67 4.07
C HIS A 342 -39.44 16.48 3.10
N HIS A 343 -38.21 16.14 2.72
CA HIS A 343 -37.86 14.94 1.95
C HIS A 343 -36.99 14.01 2.80
N VAL A 344 -37.62 13.14 3.59
CA VAL A 344 -36.89 12.10 4.36
C VAL A 344 -36.39 11.03 3.38
N GLU A 345 -35.11 11.10 3.00
CA GLU A 345 -34.44 9.95 2.37
C GLU A 345 -34.31 8.84 3.43
N LYS A 346 -34.95 7.70 3.20
CA LYS A 346 -34.80 6.52 4.06
C LYS A 346 -33.34 6.08 4.06
N PHE A 347 -32.83 5.65 5.22
CA PHE A 347 -31.50 5.06 5.30
C PHE A 347 -31.41 3.85 4.37
N ALA A 348 -30.51 3.90 3.39
CA ALA A 348 -30.30 2.84 2.42
C ALA A 348 -28.85 2.80 1.98
N ILE A 349 -28.27 1.61 1.93
CA ILE A 349 -26.94 1.40 1.37
C ILE A 349 -27.12 0.86 -0.05
N ARG A 350 -26.71 1.64 -1.04
CA ARG A 350 -26.74 1.26 -2.45
C ARG A 350 -25.36 0.76 -2.89
N GLY A 351 -25.36 -0.20 -3.81
CA GLY A 351 -24.11 -0.80 -4.31
C GLY A 351 -23.53 -1.85 -3.37
N LEU A 352 -24.37 -2.59 -2.64
CA LEU A 352 -23.97 -3.61 -1.66
C LEU A 352 -23.00 -4.68 -2.23
N LEU A 353 -23.10 -4.98 -3.54
CA LEU A 353 -22.17 -5.89 -4.22
C LEU A 353 -20.70 -5.46 -4.12
N ASN A 354 -20.42 -4.18 -3.88
CA ASN A 354 -19.05 -3.69 -3.75
C ASN A 354 -18.38 -4.07 -2.43
N PHE A 355 -19.13 -4.39 -1.37
CA PHE A 355 -18.55 -4.86 -0.10
C PHE A 355 -17.78 -6.18 -0.24
N PRO A 356 -18.36 -7.26 -0.80
CA PRO A 356 -17.59 -8.48 -1.03
C PRO A 356 -16.45 -8.28 -2.05
N LEU A 357 -16.59 -7.36 -3.01
CA LEU A 357 -15.49 -7.02 -3.92
C LEU A 357 -14.31 -6.34 -3.19
N LEU A 358 -14.58 -5.41 -2.25
CA LEU A 358 -13.53 -4.83 -1.40
C LEU A 358 -12.85 -5.89 -0.54
N ALA A 359 -13.62 -6.79 0.09
CA ALA A 359 -13.06 -7.92 0.81
C ALA A 359 -12.20 -8.80 -0.11
N GLY A 360 -12.63 -9.03 -1.35
CA GLY A 360 -11.87 -9.73 -2.37
C GLY A 360 -10.53 -9.06 -2.69
N VAL A 361 -10.49 -7.73 -2.82
CA VAL A 361 -9.23 -6.99 -3.03
C VAL A 361 -8.28 -7.18 -1.85
N ILE A 362 -8.80 -7.09 -0.62
CA ILE A 362 -8.00 -7.32 0.60
C ILE A 362 -7.42 -8.73 0.63
N LEU A 363 -8.24 -9.74 0.31
CA LEU A 363 -7.80 -11.13 0.23
C LEU A 363 -6.77 -11.35 -0.88
N CYS A 364 -6.92 -10.69 -2.04
CA CYS A 364 -5.92 -10.77 -3.11
C CYS A 364 -4.57 -10.23 -2.63
N VAL A 365 -4.55 -9.09 -1.93
CA VAL A 365 -3.29 -8.54 -1.41
C VAL A 365 -2.68 -9.43 -0.34
N ALA A 366 -3.49 -9.98 0.56
CA ALA A 366 -3.01 -10.81 1.67
C ALA A 366 -2.53 -12.20 1.24
N LEU A 367 -3.16 -12.80 0.23
CA LEU A 367 -2.95 -14.21 -0.13
C LEU A 367 -2.18 -14.43 -1.43
N LEU A 368 -2.21 -13.49 -2.37
CA LEU A 368 -1.56 -13.63 -3.69
C LEU A 368 -0.22 -12.89 -3.72
N ASP A 369 0.61 -13.08 -2.69
CA ASP A 369 1.98 -12.58 -2.68
C ASP A 369 2.88 -13.57 -3.46
N PRO A 370 3.54 -13.16 -4.56
CA PRO A 370 4.42 -14.06 -5.32
C PRO A 370 5.60 -14.62 -4.52
N THR A 371 6.01 -13.92 -3.45
CA THR A 371 7.15 -14.30 -2.61
C THR A 371 6.78 -15.32 -1.53
N LYS A 372 5.48 -15.52 -1.28
CA LYS A 372 4.98 -16.41 -0.22
C LYS A 372 4.16 -17.53 -0.82
N SER A 373 4.24 -18.72 -0.22
CA SER A 373 3.34 -19.79 -0.59
C SER A 373 1.93 -19.48 -0.09
N PHE A 374 0.93 -19.87 -0.88
CA PHE A 374 -0.45 -19.73 -0.48
C PHE A 374 -0.70 -20.58 0.78
N PRO A 375 -1.32 -20.03 1.85
CA PRO A 375 -1.45 -20.71 3.13
C PRO A 375 -2.02 -22.13 3.01
N GLY A 376 -1.29 -23.11 3.53
CA GLY A 376 -1.69 -24.53 3.47
C GLY A 376 -1.34 -25.24 2.16
N THR A 377 -0.61 -24.60 1.24
CA THR A 377 -0.15 -25.21 -0.02
C THR A 377 1.30 -24.80 -0.33
N ASN A 378 1.96 -25.49 -1.28
CA ASN A 378 3.27 -25.08 -1.81
C ASN A 378 3.15 -24.21 -3.08
N TRP A 379 1.93 -23.78 -3.40
CA TRP A 379 1.67 -23.03 -4.61
C TRP A 379 2.01 -21.55 -4.41
N HIS A 380 2.74 -20.98 -5.37
CA HIS A 380 3.10 -19.56 -5.37
C HIS A 380 2.29 -18.85 -6.46
N ALA A 381 1.78 -17.66 -6.13
CA ALA A 381 1.10 -16.85 -7.12
C ALA A 381 2.10 -16.38 -8.20
N PRO A 382 1.76 -16.44 -9.49
CA PRO A 382 2.61 -15.87 -10.53
C PRO A 382 2.80 -14.37 -10.33
N THR A 383 3.89 -13.87 -10.89
CA THR A 383 4.11 -12.44 -11.02
C THR A 383 2.91 -11.77 -11.68
N TYR A 384 2.46 -10.64 -11.13
CA TYR A 384 1.30 -9.86 -11.57
C TYR A 384 -0.08 -10.53 -11.47
N PHE A 385 -0.19 -11.76 -10.95
CA PHE A 385 -1.48 -12.43 -10.82
C PHE A 385 -2.41 -11.71 -9.82
N ARG A 386 -1.85 -11.20 -8.72
CA ARG A 386 -2.56 -10.37 -7.75
C ARG A 386 -3.16 -9.13 -8.39
N GLU A 387 -2.37 -8.39 -9.14
CA GLU A 387 -2.77 -7.16 -9.83
C GLU A 387 -3.86 -7.45 -10.86
N ALA A 388 -3.76 -8.58 -11.58
CA ALA A 388 -4.79 -9.04 -12.51
C ALA A 388 -6.13 -9.27 -11.82
N MET A 389 -6.12 -9.97 -10.68
CA MET A 389 -7.34 -10.27 -9.92
C MET A 389 -7.95 -9.01 -9.30
N ILE A 390 -7.12 -8.11 -8.79
CA ILE A 390 -7.56 -6.81 -8.25
C ILE A 390 -8.24 -5.97 -9.35
N LEU A 391 -7.64 -5.89 -10.54
CA LEU A 391 -8.24 -5.20 -11.69
C LEU A 391 -9.53 -5.88 -12.17
N LEU A 392 -9.60 -7.22 -12.14
CA LEU A 392 -10.82 -7.95 -12.45
C LEU A 392 -11.95 -7.55 -11.50
N LEU A 393 -11.69 -7.50 -10.19
CA LEU A 393 -12.69 -7.07 -9.19
C LEU A 393 -13.15 -5.63 -9.40
N ALA A 394 -12.22 -4.73 -9.75
CA ALA A 394 -12.57 -3.36 -10.14
C ALA A 394 -13.44 -3.32 -11.42
N GLY A 395 -13.11 -4.14 -12.43
CA GLY A 395 -13.90 -4.31 -13.64
C GLY A 395 -15.31 -4.82 -13.36
N VAL A 396 -15.44 -5.84 -12.50
CA VAL A 396 -16.74 -6.36 -12.05
C VAL A 396 -17.55 -5.25 -11.37
N SER A 397 -16.92 -4.44 -10.52
CA SER A 397 -17.59 -3.29 -9.88
C SER A 397 -18.09 -2.26 -10.89
N LEU A 398 -17.31 -1.96 -11.92
CA LEU A 398 -17.67 -1.01 -12.98
C LEU A 398 -18.84 -1.51 -13.85
N VAL A 399 -18.91 -2.82 -14.09
CA VAL A 399 -19.98 -3.42 -14.91
C VAL A 399 -21.27 -3.63 -14.11
N THR A 400 -21.16 -4.08 -12.86
CA THR A 400 -22.32 -4.46 -12.04
C THR A 400 -22.97 -3.27 -11.32
N THR A 401 -22.22 -2.20 -11.02
CA THR A 401 -22.74 -1.04 -10.30
C THR A 401 -23.31 0.00 -11.25
N SER A 402 -24.57 0.40 -11.03
CA SER A 402 -25.22 1.43 -11.86
C SER A 402 -24.47 2.77 -11.83
N ASN A 403 -24.39 3.43 -13.00
CA ASN A 403 -23.78 4.76 -13.15
C ASN A 403 -24.49 5.82 -12.29
N ALA A 404 -25.80 5.67 -12.06
CA ALA A 404 -26.56 6.59 -11.23
C ALA A 404 -26.02 6.67 -9.79
N ILE A 405 -25.56 5.56 -9.22
CA ILE A 405 -24.96 5.54 -7.88
C ILE A 405 -23.63 6.32 -7.88
N ARG A 406 -22.77 6.05 -8.87
CA ARG A 406 -21.45 6.70 -9.03
C ARG A 406 -21.58 8.20 -9.27
N LEU A 407 -22.54 8.62 -10.08
CA LEU A 407 -22.82 10.03 -10.35
C LEU A 407 -23.30 10.76 -9.10
N LYS A 408 -24.18 10.15 -8.29
CA LYS A 408 -24.61 10.71 -7.00
C LYS A 408 -23.49 10.73 -5.95
N ASN A 409 -22.51 9.85 -6.12
CA ASN A 409 -21.22 9.88 -5.43
C ASN A 409 -20.17 10.76 -6.13
N SER A 410 -20.58 11.63 -7.08
CA SER A 410 -19.72 12.43 -8.00
C SER A 410 -18.34 11.84 -8.21
N PHE A 411 -18.34 10.55 -8.54
CA PHE A 411 -17.15 9.78 -8.82
C PHE A 411 -16.55 10.31 -10.11
N ASN A 412 -15.28 10.67 -10.05
CA ASN A 412 -14.49 11.11 -11.20
C ASN A 412 -13.12 10.42 -11.13
N TYR A 413 -12.37 10.45 -12.22
CA TYR A 413 -11.04 9.86 -12.25
C TYR A 413 -9.94 10.89 -11.97
N ASP A 414 -10.30 12.16 -11.75
CA ASP A 414 -9.32 13.24 -11.63
C ASP A 414 -8.47 13.06 -10.38
N ALA A 415 -9.08 12.64 -9.26
CA ALA A 415 -8.37 12.35 -8.01
C ALA A 415 -7.35 11.21 -8.15
N ILE A 416 -7.72 10.10 -8.80
CA ILE A 416 -6.79 8.96 -8.97
C ILE A 416 -5.72 9.28 -10.03
N MET A 417 -6.04 10.09 -11.04
CA MET A 417 -5.06 10.55 -12.03
C MET A 417 -4.02 11.47 -11.41
N GLU A 418 -4.41 12.37 -10.50
CA GLU A 418 -3.49 13.22 -9.74
C GLU A 418 -2.50 12.38 -8.94
N VAL A 419 -3.01 11.39 -8.20
CA VAL A 419 -2.19 10.45 -7.44
C VAL A 419 -1.26 9.68 -8.38
N ALA A 420 -1.79 9.10 -9.46
CA ALA A 420 -1.00 8.33 -10.42
C ALA A 420 0.19 9.12 -10.99
N VAL A 421 -0.05 10.38 -11.35
CA VAL A 421 0.94 11.28 -11.95
C VAL A 421 2.05 11.66 -10.97
N LEU A 422 1.68 12.07 -9.74
CA LEU A 422 2.65 12.48 -8.74
C LEU A 422 3.47 11.28 -8.24
N PHE A 423 2.82 10.12 -8.07
CA PHE A 423 3.46 8.95 -7.48
C PHE A 423 4.49 8.29 -8.39
N ILE A 424 4.41 8.45 -9.72
CA ILE A 424 5.50 8.03 -10.62
C ILE A 424 6.81 8.73 -10.21
N GLY A 425 6.76 10.05 -10.01
CA GLY A 425 7.94 10.81 -9.61
C GLY A 425 8.39 10.45 -8.19
N ILE A 426 7.45 10.30 -7.25
CA ILE A 426 7.76 9.91 -5.86
C ILE A 426 8.50 8.56 -5.83
N PHE A 427 8.02 7.56 -6.57
CA PHE A 427 8.60 6.21 -6.55
C PHE A 427 9.99 6.17 -7.17
N ILE A 428 10.24 6.96 -8.23
CA ILE A 428 11.57 7.09 -8.82
C ILE A 428 12.51 7.86 -7.88
N CYS A 429 12.07 8.98 -7.31
CA CYS A 429 12.88 9.79 -6.40
C CYS A 429 13.21 9.07 -5.08
N MET A 430 12.42 8.06 -4.70
CA MET A 430 12.62 7.27 -3.47
C MET A 430 13.69 6.19 -3.61
N GLN A 431 14.06 5.80 -4.84
CA GLN A 431 15.11 4.82 -5.11
C GLN A 431 16.47 5.39 -4.72
#